data_AF-R1F1R3-F1
#
_entry.id   AF-R1F1R3-F1
#
_cell.length_a   1.000
_cell.length_b   1.000
_cell.length_c   1.000
_cell.angle_alpha   90.00
_cell.angle_beta   90.00
_cell.angle_gamma   90.00
#
_symmetry.space_group_name_H-M   'P 1'
#
loop_
_entity.id
_entity.type
_entity.pdbx_description
1 polymer ?
#
loop_
_entity_poly.entity_id
_entity_poly.type
_entity_poly.pdbx_seq_one_letter_code
_entity_poly.pdbx_strand_id
1 'polypeptide(L)'
;MKFSPLLDDMMKALQVLPGVGPKSAQRMAFTLLERERSGGLRLAQLLTRALTEIGHCSQCRTFTEQERCEICQSPKRAESGLLCVVESPADVAAIEHTGQFSGRYFVLMG
;
A
#
# COMPACT_ATOMS: atom_id res chain seq x y z
N MET A 1 20.58 -2.42 -27.72
CA MET A 1 20.89 -1.03 -27.34
C MET A 1 21.37 -1.06 -25.89
N LYS A 2 22.49 -0.42 -25.56
CA LYS A 2 22.98 -0.38 -24.16
C LYS A 2 22.46 0.92 -23.55
N PHE A 3 21.60 0.82 -22.54
CA PHE A 3 21.16 1.99 -21.79
C PHE A 3 22.23 2.43 -20.79
N SER A 4 22.05 3.61 -20.18
CA SER A 4 22.92 3.98 -19.07
C SER A 4 22.71 3.02 -17.90
N PRO A 5 23.75 2.73 -17.08
CA PRO A 5 23.60 1.82 -15.94
C PRO A 5 22.46 2.23 -14.99
N LEU A 6 22.27 3.53 -14.77
CA LEU A 6 21.21 4.06 -13.92
C LEU A 6 19.80 3.81 -14.47
N LEU A 7 19.63 3.87 -15.79
CA LEU A 7 18.34 3.55 -16.42
C LEU A 7 18.05 2.04 -16.32
N ASP A 8 19.06 1.19 -16.49
CA ASP A 8 18.91 -0.25 -16.30
C ASP A 8 18.53 -0.61 -14.85
N ASP A 9 19.15 0.03 -13.86
CA ASP A 9 18.84 -0.19 -12.46
C ASP A 9 17.44 0.31 -12.09
N MET A 10 17.02 1.46 -12.62
CA MET A 10 15.64 1.95 -12.47
C MET A 10 14.62 0.95 -13.05
N MET A 11 14.87 0.42 -14.25
CA MET A 11 13.98 -0.58 -14.85
C MET A 11 13.93 -1.89 -14.06
N LYS A 12 15.05 -2.31 -13.45
CA LYS A 12 15.06 -3.47 -12.54
C LYS A 12 14.30 -3.20 -11.25
N ALA A 13 14.49 -2.03 -10.65
CA ALA A 13 13.81 -1.66 -9.40
C ALA A 13 12.28 -1.64 -9.57
N LEU A 14 11.77 -1.19 -10.72
CA LEU A 14 10.33 -1.19 -11.01
C LEU A 14 9.71 -2.60 -11.11
N GLN A 15 10.52 -3.64 -11.36
CA GLN A 15 10.02 -5.03 -11.49
C GLN A 15 9.68 -5.70 -10.16
N VAL A 16 9.96 -5.06 -9.02
CA VAL A 16 9.50 -5.52 -7.70
C VAL A 16 7.97 -5.42 -7.57
N LEU A 17 7.33 -4.57 -8.38
CA LEU A 17 5.90 -4.34 -8.34
C LEU A 17 5.14 -5.52 -8.97
N PRO A 18 4.08 -6.04 -8.31
CA PRO A 18 3.30 -7.14 -8.86
C PRO A 18 2.69 -6.74 -10.22
N GLY A 19 2.82 -7.63 -11.20
CA GLY A 19 2.34 -7.39 -12.57
C GLY A 19 3.26 -6.54 -13.46
N VAL A 20 4.43 -6.11 -12.98
CA VAL A 20 5.38 -5.31 -13.77
C VAL A 20 6.53 -6.17 -14.30
N GLY A 21 6.40 -6.63 -15.55
CA GLY A 21 7.49 -7.29 -16.28
C GLY A 21 8.47 -6.33 -16.97
N PRO A 22 9.57 -6.82 -17.58
CA PRO A 22 10.62 -6.00 -18.17
C PRO A 22 10.14 -4.95 -19.19
N LYS A 23 9.23 -5.34 -20.08
CA LYS A 23 8.64 -4.42 -21.09
C LYS A 23 7.81 -3.31 -20.46
N SER A 24 7.07 -3.62 -19.39
CA SER A 24 6.27 -2.63 -18.66
C SER A 24 7.16 -1.69 -17.87
N ALA A 25 8.18 -2.21 -17.18
CA ALA A 25 9.16 -1.42 -16.44
C ALA A 25 9.90 -0.43 -17.35
N GLN A 26 10.32 -0.88 -18.55
CA GLN A 26 10.90 0.01 -19.56
C GLN A 26 9.93 1.13 -19.92
N ARG A 27 8.69 0.83 -20.31
CA ARG A 27 7.69 1.85 -20.67
C ARG A 27 7.46 2.86 -19.54
N MET A 28 7.41 2.40 -18.29
CA MET A 28 7.28 3.28 -17.12
C MET A 28 8.49 4.20 -16.95
N ALA A 29 9.71 3.66 -17.02
CA ALA A 29 10.94 4.43 -16.86
C ALA A 29 11.06 5.55 -17.91
N PHE A 30 10.83 5.23 -19.19
CA PHE A 30 10.83 6.24 -20.26
C PHE A 30 9.75 7.30 -20.04
N THR A 31 8.53 6.91 -19.67
CA THR A 31 7.44 7.86 -19.41
C THR A 31 7.78 8.84 -18.28
N LEU A 32 8.34 8.33 -17.17
CA LEU A 32 8.77 9.16 -16.05
C LEU A 32 9.89 10.14 -16.44
N LEU A 33 10.81 9.73 -17.29
CA LEU A 33 11.94 10.57 -17.69
C LEU A 33 11.55 11.64 -18.72
N GLU A 34 10.64 11.32 -19.64
CA GLU A 34 10.23 12.19 -20.76
C GLU A 34 9.08 13.14 -20.42
N ARG A 35 8.09 12.67 -19.64
CA ARG A 35 6.82 13.40 -19.45
C ARG A 35 6.51 13.70 -17.99
N GLU A 36 6.91 12.82 -17.08
CA GLU A 36 6.45 12.84 -15.69
C GLU A 36 7.60 12.95 -14.68
N ARG A 37 8.61 13.78 -14.96
CA ARG A 37 9.82 13.85 -14.12
C ARG A 37 9.53 14.33 -12.71
N SER A 38 8.69 15.35 -12.55
CA SER A 38 8.21 15.82 -11.25
C SER A 38 7.36 14.76 -10.54
N GLY A 39 6.50 14.05 -11.29
CA GLY A 39 5.72 12.92 -10.81
C GLY A 39 6.60 11.79 -10.27
N GLY A 40 7.67 11.45 -10.99
CA GLY A 40 8.65 10.43 -10.58
C GLY A 40 9.39 10.80 -9.28
N LEU A 41 9.81 12.07 -9.14
CA LEU A 41 10.45 12.55 -7.91
C LEU A 41 9.48 12.49 -6.72
N ARG A 42 8.23 12.93 -6.91
CA ARG A 42 7.20 12.85 -5.88
C ARG A 42 6.89 11.40 -5.50
N LEU A 43 6.81 10.50 -6.48
CA LEU A 43 6.59 9.08 -6.26
C LEU A 43 7.71 8.47 -5.41
N ALA A 44 8.97 8.76 -5.73
CA ALA A 44 10.11 8.24 -4.97
C ALA A 44 10.09 8.70 -3.51
N GLN A 45 9.76 9.98 -3.27
CA GLN A 45 9.63 10.53 -1.92
C GLN A 45 8.49 9.87 -1.14
N LEU A 46 7.31 9.73 -1.75
CA LEU A 46 6.15 9.13 -1.11
C LEU A 46 6.34 7.64 -0.82
N LEU A 47 6.95 6.88 -1.74
CA LEU A 47 7.26 5.47 -1.51
C LEU A 47 8.19 5.30 -0.33
N THR A 48 9.26 6.11 -0.26
CA THR A 48 10.20 6.07 0.86
C THR A 48 9.46 6.32 2.17
N ARG A 49 8.66 7.38 2.22
CA ARG A 49 7.91 7.77 3.42
C ARG A 49 6.87 6.72 3.84
N ALA A 50 6.09 6.21 2.89
CA ALA A 50 5.05 5.21 3.15
C ALA A 50 5.65 3.91 3.68
N LEU A 51 6.75 3.44 3.10
CA LEU A 51 7.42 2.21 3.54
C LEU A 51 8.06 2.33 4.93
N THR A 52 8.33 3.55 5.42
CA THR A 52 8.90 3.79 6.75
C THR A 52 7.88 4.15 7.82
N GLU A 53 6.81 4.85 7.45
CA GLU A 53 5.83 5.39 8.41
C GLU A 53 4.59 4.52 8.56
N ILE A 54 4.21 3.76 7.53
CA ILE A 54 3.04 2.87 7.62
C ILE A 54 3.46 1.60 8.35
N GLY A 55 2.94 1.45 9.56
CA GLY A 55 3.10 0.25 10.38
C GLY A 55 1.79 -0.53 10.50
N HIS A 56 1.62 -1.16 11.66
CA HIS A 56 0.46 -1.96 11.97
C HIS A 56 -0.26 -1.44 13.22
N CYS A 57 -1.59 -1.49 13.17
CA CYS A 57 -2.42 -1.24 14.34
C CYS A 57 -2.11 -2.27 15.43
N SER A 58 -1.80 -1.79 16.64
CA SER A 58 -1.52 -2.63 17.82
C SER A 58 -2.65 -3.59 18.19
N GLN A 59 -3.90 -3.31 17.77
CA GLN A 59 -5.08 -4.10 18.12
C GLN A 59 -5.53 -5.06 17.00
N CYS A 60 -5.70 -4.56 15.77
CA CYS A 60 -6.25 -5.36 14.67
C CYS A 60 -5.23 -5.73 13.59
N ARG A 61 -4.00 -5.24 13.70
CA ARG A 61 -2.89 -5.47 12.75
C ARG A 61 -3.08 -4.91 11.34
N THR A 62 -4.18 -4.22 11.02
CA THR A 62 -4.29 -3.50 9.73
C THR A 62 -3.26 -2.38 9.61
N PHE A 63 -3.04 -1.88 8.39
CA PHE A 63 -2.10 -0.77 8.14
C PHE A 63 -2.58 0.54 8.75
N THR A 64 -1.67 1.25 9.43
CA THR A 64 -1.92 2.59 9.96
C THR A 64 -0.58 3.24 10.37
N GLU A 65 -0.55 4.57 10.35
CA GLU A 65 0.57 5.39 10.89
C GLU A 65 0.45 5.60 12.41
N GLN A 66 -0.71 5.27 12.99
CA GLN A 66 -1.01 5.48 14.41
C GLN A 66 -0.89 4.17 15.20
N GLU A 67 -0.78 4.26 16.53
CA GLU A 67 -0.76 3.08 17.40
C GLU A 67 -2.05 2.23 17.24
N ARG A 68 -3.19 2.87 17.02
CA ARG A 68 -4.48 2.23 16.76
C ARG A 68 -5.11 2.85 15.51
N CYS A 69 -5.66 2.04 14.61
CA CYS A 69 -6.34 2.56 13.43
C CYS A 69 -7.69 3.20 13.77
N GLU A 70 -8.23 4.00 12.85
CA GLU A 70 -9.51 4.72 13.01
C GLU A 70 -10.69 3.79 13.36
N ILE A 71 -10.72 2.58 12.77
CA ILE A 71 -11.75 1.57 13.06
C ILE A 71 -11.68 1.12 14.52
N CYS A 72 -10.47 0.86 15.04
CA CYS A 72 -10.27 0.46 16.42
C CYS A 72 -10.55 1.59 17.40
N GLN A 73 -10.28 2.84 17.02
CA GLN A 73 -10.57 4.02 17.83
C GLN A 73 -12.06 4.34 17.91
N SER A 74 -12.87 3.93 16.92
CA SER A 74 -14.30 4.23 16.89
C SER A 74 -15.07 3.58 18.06
N PRO A 75 -15.74 4.38 18.93
CA PRO A 75 -16.59 3.84 20.00
C PRO A 75 -17.83 3.13 19.45
N LYS A 76 -18.48 3.70 18.43
CA LYS A 76 -19.65 3.12 17.76
C LYS A 76 -19.39 1.71 17.24
N ARG A 77 -18.19 1.47 16.70
CA ARG A 77 -17.80 0.12 16.24
C ARG A 77 -17.50 -0.82 17.41
N ALA A 78 -16.99 -0.29 18.52
CA ALA A 78 -16.78 -1.07 19.75
C ALA A 78 -18.10 -1.60 20.32
N GLU A 79 -19.13 -0.75 20.32
CA GLU A 79 -20.48 -1.08 20.84
C GLU A 79 -21.17 -2.20 20.07
N SER A 80 -20.81 -2.42 18.80
CA SER A 80 -21.36 -3.52 18.00
C SER A 80 -21.08 -4.90 18.61
N GLY A 81 -19.98 -5.06 19.35
CA GLY A 81 -19.51 -6.35 19.85
C GLY A 81 -19.05 -7.34 18.77
N LEU A 82 -19.03 -6.94 17.49
CA LEU A 82 -18.69 -7.80 16.35
C LEU A 82 -17.21 -7.70 15.99
N LEU A 83 -16.61 -8.86 15.69
CA LEU A 83 -15.23 -8.98 15.20
C LEU A 83 -15.21 -9.79 13.90
N CYS A 84 -14.75 -9.17 12.81
CA CYS A 84 -14.51 -9.82 11.53
C CYS A 84 -13.02 -10.18 11.41
N VAL A 85 -12.73 -11.48 11.36
CA VAL A 85 -11.37 -11.98 11.17
C VAL A 85 -11.11 -12.12 9.68
N VAL A 86 -10.00 -11.58 9.19
CA VAL A 86 -9.64 -11.60 7.76
C VAL A 86 -8.18 -12.01 7.58
N GLU A 87 -7.85 -12.52 6.40
CA GLU A 87 -6.49 -12.99 6.08
C GLU A 87 -5.50 -11.83 5.97
N SER A 88 -5.87 -10.77 5.26
CA SER A 88 -4.99 -9.66 4.90
C SER A 88 -5.62 -8.28 5.14
N PRO A 89 -4.82 -7.20 5.21
CA PRO A 89 -5.36 -5.83 5.26
C PRO A 89 -6.19 -5.45 4.03
N ALA A 90 -5.94 -6.09 2.88
CA ALA A 90 -6.70 -5.84 1.65
C ALA A 90 -8.17 -6.29 1.80
N ASP A 91 -8.41 -7.36 2.56
CA ASP A 91 -9.76 -7.85 2.85
C ASP A 91 -10.54 -6.86 3.72
N VAL A 92 -9.87 -6.20 4.67
CA VAL A 92 -10.49 -5.10 5.45
C VAL A 92 -10.97 -4.00 4.51
N ALA A 93 -10.12 -3.57 3.57
CA ALA A 93 -10.48 -2.53 2.61
C ALA A 93 -11.66 -2.97 1.70
N ALA A 94 -11.66 -4.23 1.26
CA ALA A 94 -12.73 -4.78 0.44
C ALA A 94 -14.08 -4.77 1.17
N ILE A 95 -14.11 -5.19 2.44
CA ILE A 95 -15.35 -5.21 3.24
C ILE A 95 -15.80 -3.79 3.57
N GLU A 96 -14.89 -2.89 3.96
CA GLU A 96 -15.23 -1.49 4.26
C GLU A 96 -15.84 -0.78 3.04
N HIS A 97 -15.39 -1.10 1.82
CA HIS A 97 -15.94 -0.52 0.59
C HIS A 97 -17.42 -0.87 0.36
N THR A 98 -17.92 -1.96 0.96
CA THR A 98 -19.35 -2.30 0.90
C THR A 98 -20.23 -1.37 1.74
N GLY A 99 -19.67 -0.75 2.79
CA GLY A 99 -20.41 0.06 3.76
C GLY A 99 -21.39 -0.73 4.63
N GLN A 100 -21.39 -2.07 4.57
CA GLN A 100 -22.39 -2.93 5.24
C GLN A 100 -21.93 -3.47 6.59
N PHE A 101 -20.63 -3.40 6.90
CA PHE A 101 -20.08 -3.88 8.16
C PHE A 101 -19.68 -2.72 9.08
N SER A 102 -20.18 -2.77 10.31
CA SER A 102 -19.96 -1.73 11.35
C SER A 102 -19.20 -2.26 12.58
N GLY A 103 -18.66 -3.47 12.51
CA GLY A 103 -17.84 -4.04 13.58
C GLY A 103 -16.36 -3.67 13.48
N ARG A 104 -15.55 -4.35 14.30
CA ARG A 104 -14.09 -4.28 14.26
C ARG A 104 -13.50 -5.44 13.46
N TYR A 105 -12.22 -5.33 13.13
CA TYR A 105 -11.49 -6.36 12.39
C TYR A 105 -10.35 -6.95 13.22
N PHE A 106 -9.88 -8.11 12.78
CA PHE A 106 -8.56 -8.65 13.15
C PHE A 106 -7.94 -9.29 11.91
N VAL A 107 -6.75 -8.83 11.53
CA VAL A 107 -6.03 -9.31 10.34
C VAL A 107 -5.05 -10.41 10.74
N LEU A 108 -5.03 -11.53 10.02
CA LEU A 108 -4.19 -12.70 10.30
C LEU A 108 -2.73 -12.53 9.85
N MET A 109 -2.51 -11.85 8.72
CA MET A 109 -1.24 -11.71 7.99
C MET A 109 -0.80 -12.97 7.25
N GLY A 110 -1.76 -13.57 6.53
CA GLY A 110 -1.62 -14.89 5.90
C GLY A 110 -2.16 -16.01 6.78
#